data_AF-A0A847ZAF9-F1
#
_entry.id   AF-A0A847ZAF9-F1
#
_cell.length_a   1.000
_cell.length_b   1.000
_cell.length_c   1.000
_cell.angle_alpha   90.00
_cell.angle_beta   90.00
_cell.angle_gamma   90.00
#
_symmetry.space_group_name_H-M   'P 1'
#
loop_
_entity.id
_entity.type
_entity.pdbx_description
1 polymer ?
#
loop_
_entity_poly.entity_id
_entity_poly.type
_entity_poly.pdbx_seq_one_letter_code
_entity_poly.pdbx_strand_id
1 'polypeptide(L)'
;FQKGVIRRSENGGSFRYGIAMLAIGMFEYHVDDLTPELVKMMHQYFGEAFGAEFFRSSLPQLRTSPHLKTLIPEYLVEPYDNMRRFIQHTRETISVANCVCKQGEALLGKPCTQTDTYEVCLLIGSTGYAARGRAREISKDECLKILEMAEEKGMVLQPGNSRKPACICICCGCCCGVLTTAKKQPRPARFFATNYYARIDAESCTGCGVCVKRCQMEAIVADGQTFRVDRDRCIGCGLCATRCKPRAARLIRKDKITVPPMNTEMLYLSILMERAGRKKMIVNMLKLLFGKPL
;
A
#
# COMPACT_ATOMS: atom_id res chain seq x y z
N PHE A 1 -16.08 12.84 -14.70
CA PHE A 1 -15.26 11.60 -14.67
C PHE A 1 -13.83 11.87 -15.14
N GLN A 2 -13.63 12.38 -16.36
CA GLN A 2 -12.28 12.59 -16.92
C GLN A 2 -11.41 13.56 -16.11
N LYS A 3 -11.99 14.63 -15.56
CA LYS A 3 -11.32 15.60 -14.66
C LYS A 3 -10.95 15.05 -13.25
N GLY A 4 -10.84 13.74 -13.05
CA GLY A 4 -10.46 13.11 -11.77
C GLY A 4 -11.45 13.20 -10.60
N VAL A 5 -12.41 14.13 -10.57
CA VAL A 5 -13.28 14.36 -9.39
C VAL A 5 -14.44 13.35 -9.19
N ILE A 6 -14.80 12.60 -10.24
CA ILE A 6 -15.94 11.68 -10.24
C ILE A 6 -15.43 10.27 -10.53
N ARG A 7 -15.76 9.30 -9.67
CA ARG A 7 -15.62 7.85 -9.94
C ARG A 7 -16.76 7.39 -10.86
N ARG A 8 -16.44 6.49 -11.79
CA ARG A 8 -17.41 5.79 -12.64
C ARG A 8 -17.28 4.29 -12.39
N SER A 9 -18.40 3.60 -12.23
CA SER A 9 -18.48 2.14 -12.20
C SER A 9 -19.46 1.68 -13.27
N GLU A 10 -19.23 0.50 -13.84
CA GLU A 10 -20.15 -0.11 -14.79
C GLU A 10 -20.96 -1.21 -14.11
N ASN A 11 -22.27 -1.24 -14.36
CA ASN A 11 -23.15 -2.30 -13.88
C ASN A 11 -24.22 -2.58 -14.95
N GLY A 12 -24.20 -3.79 -15.52
CA GLY A 12 -25.19 -4.23 -16.51
C GLY A 12 -25.25 -3.35 -17.76
N GLY A 13 -24.11 -2.89 -18.29
CA GLY A 13 -24.05 -2.03 -19.47
C GLY A 13 -24.42 -0.55 -19.23
N SER A 14 -24.70 -0.16 -17.98
CA SER A 14 -24.95 1.23 -17.60
C SER A 14 -23.84 1.78 -16.71
N PHE A 15 -23.53 3.07 -16.87
CA PHE A 15 -22.58 3.75 -16.00
C PHE A 15 -23.26 4.36 -14.77
N ARG A 16 -22.68 4.10 -13.61
CA ARG A 16 -23.00 4.80 -12.36
C ARG A 16 -21.86 5.73 -11.99
N TYR A 17 -22.20 6.85 -11.36
CA TYR A 17 -21.27 7.91 -11.01
C TYR A 17 -21.35 8.21 -9.52
N GLY A 18 -20.21 8.58 -8.94
CA GLY A 18 -20.12 9.05 -7.56
C GLY A 18 -18.90 9.96 -7.37
N ILE A 19 -18.85 10.66 -6.26
CA ILE A 19 -17.69 11.49 -5.92
C ILE A 19 -16.50 10.57 -5.65
N ALA A 20 -15.34 10.87 -6.25
CA ALA A 20 -14.11 10.15 -5.97
C ALA A 20 -13.56 10.53 -4.57
N MET A 21 -12.96 9.59 -3.84
CA MET A 21 -12.29 9.92 -2.58
C MET A 21 -11.05 10.78 -2.86
N LEU A 22 -10.66 11.69 -1.95
CA LEU A 22 -9.59 12.65 -2.22
C LEU A 22 -8.25 11.99 -2.55
N ALA A 23 -7.70 11.16 -1.64
CA ALA A 23 -6.39 10.54 -1.82
C ALA A 23 -6.43 9.33 -2.77
N ILE A 24 -7.23 8.32 -2.43
CA ILE A 24 -7.45 7.10 -3.23
C ILE A 24 -8.58 7.35 -4.23
N GLY A 25 -8.32 8.20 -5.22
CA GLY A 25 -9.32 8.68 -6.16
C GLY A 25 -8.90 9.98 -6.83
N MET A 26 -9.43 11.12 -6.39
CA MET A 26 -9.23 12.42 -7.03
C MET A 26 -7.76 12.69 -7.33
N PHE A 27 -6.90 12.69 -6.31
CA PHE A 27 -5.46 12.92 -6.47
C PHE A 27 -4.83 11.90 -7.40
N GLU A 28 -5.07 10.62 -7.12
CA GLU A 28 -4.60 9.47 -7.88
C GLU A 28 -4.97 9.49 -9.38
N TYR A 29 -6.16 9.99 -9.72
CA TYR A 29 -6.64 10.12 -11.10
C TYR A 29 -6.00 11.28 -11.87
N HIS A 30 -5.26 12.17 -11.21
CA HIS A 30 -4.43 13.20 -11.86
C HIS A 30 -3.02 12.70 -12.17
N VAL A 31 -2.71 11.41 -11.99
CA VAL A 31 -1.46 10.85 -12.54
C VAL A 31 -1.34 11.21 -14.03
N ASP A 32 -0.15 11.58 -14.46
CA ASP A 32 0.17 12.11 -15.80
C ASP A 32 -0.53 13.47 -16.14
N ASP A 33 -1.10 14.17 -15.15
CA ASP A 33 -1.80 15.46 -15.28
C ASP A 33 -1.77 16.27 -13.97
N LEU A 34 -0.63 16.21 -13.27
CA LEU A 34 -0.39 16.92 -12.03
C LEU A 34 0.09 18.34 -12.31
N THR A 35 -0.37 19.30 -11.50
CA THR A 35 0.18 20.66 -11.45
C THR A 35 0.99 20.86 -10.15
N PRO A 36 2.04 21.71 -10.16
CA PRO A 36 2.77 22.04 -8.94
C PRO A 36 1.87 22.55 -7.81
N GLU A 37 0.83 23.30 -8.14
CA GLU A 37 -0.15 23.83 -7.19
C GLU A 37 -0.92 22.70 -6.51
N LEU A 38 -1.44 21.74 -7.29
CA LEU A 38 -2.15 20.58 -6.74
C LEU A 38 -1.24 19.75 -5.83
N VAL A 39 0.01 19.54 -6.23
CA VAL A 39 0.97 18.78 -5.41
C VAL A 39 1.25 19.51 -4.08
N LYS A 40 1.44 20.84 -4.10
CA LYS A 40 1.61 21.65 -2.88
C LYS A 40 0.40 21.55 -1.96
N MET A 41 -0.82 21.64 -2.50
CA MET A 41 -2.06 21.46 -1.72
C MET A 41 -2.14 20.05 -1.10
N MET A 42 -1.75 19.03 -1.85
CA MET A 42 -1.72 17.66 -1.34
C MET A 42 -0.66 17.47 -0.26
N HIS A 43 0.50 18.13 -0.35
CA HIS A 43 1.51 18.12 0.70
C HIS A 43 1.00 18.76 1.99
N GLN A 44 0.30 19.89 1.87
CA GLN A 44 -0.36 20.53 3.00
C GLN A 44 -1.37 19.57 3.64
N TYR A 45 -2.26 18.97 2.84
CA TYR A 45 -3.22 17.97 3.32
C TYR A 45 -2.52 16.78 3.99
N PHE A 46 -1.44 16.25 3.42
CA PHE A 46 -0.66 15.15 4.00
C PHE A 46 -0.03 15.52 5.34
N GLY A 47 0.45 16.77 5.48
CA GLY A 47 1.06 17.28 6.70
C GLY A 47 0.07 17.61 7.82
N GLU A 48 -1.12 18.12 7.49
CA GLU A 48 -2.05 18.70 8.46
C GLU A 48 -3.18 17.74 8.85
N ALA A 49 -3.78 17.04 7.89
CA ALA A 49 -5.05 16.34 8.11
C ALA A 49 -5.01 14.84 7.76
N PHE A 50 -4.27 14.46 6.73
CA PHE A 50 -4.27 13.08 6.24
C PHE A 50 -3.83 12.08 7.31
N GLY A 51 -2.73 12.36 8.02
CA GLY A 51 -2.24 11.47 9.06
C GLY A 51 -3.30 11.27 10.15
N ALA A 52 -3.87 12.36 10.66
CA ALA A 52 -4.92 12.30 11.67
C ALA A 52 -6.14 11.49 11.18
N GLU A 53 -6.55 11.65 9.94
CA GLU A 53 -7.76 11.02 9.42
C GLU A 53 -7.55 9.58 8.94
N PHE A 54 -6.51 9.33 8.15
CA PHE A 54 -6.16 8.03 7.58
C PHE A 54 -5.76 7.02 8.66
N PHE A 55 -5.12 7.49 9.74
CA PHE A 55 -4.66 6.65 10.84
C PHE A 55 -5.62 6.57 12.04
N ARG A 56 -6.75 7.30 12.02
CA ARG A 56 -7.78 7.25 13.07
C ARG A 56 -8.59 5.96 13.08
N SER A 57 -8.74 5.31 11.93
CA SER A 57 -9.47 4.04 11.82
C SER A 57 -8.68 2.90 12.45
N SER A 58 -9.31 2.07 13.28
CA SER A 58 -8.67 0.87 13.83
C SER A 58 -8.43 -0.19 12.75
N LEU A 59 -9.22 -0.18 11.67
CA LEU A 59 -8.98 -0.99 10.48
C LEU A 59 -8.13 -0.20 9.46
N PRO A 60 -6.87 -0.60 9.20
CA PRO A 60 -6.02 0.05 8.22
C PRO A 60 -6.57 -0.09 6.79
N GLN A 61 -6.42 0.95 5.97
CA GLN A 61 -6.81 0.91 4.57
C GLN A 61 -5.79 0.20 3.68
N LEU A 62 -4.52 0.21 4.07
CA LEU A 62 -3.42 -0.44 3.35
C LEU A 62 -2.84 -1.60 4.16
N ARG A 63 -2.36 -2.61 3.44
CA ARG A 63 -1.62 -3.74 3.97
C ARG A 63 -0.18 -3.67 3.48
N THR A 64 0.76 -4.12 4.30
CA THR A 64 2.13 -4.38 3.85
C THR A 64 2.26 -5.85 3.52
N SER A 65 2.54 -6.16 2.25
CA SER A 65 2.91 -7.52 1.85
C SER A 65 4.42 -7.69 1.99
N PRO A 66 4.88 -8.75 2.67
CA PRO A 66 6.25 -9.22 2.55
C PRO A 66 6.68 -9.49 1.11
N HIS A 67 7.97 -9.34 0.83
CA HIS A 67 8.60 -9.88 -0.37
C HIS A 67 8.77 -11.40 -0.25
N LEU A 68 8.47 -12.15 -1.33
CA LEU A 68 8.38 -13.63 -1.29
C LEU A 68 9.65 -14.31 -0.77
N LYS A 69 10.84 -13.85 -1.20
CA LYS A 69 12.13 -14.47 -0.82
C LYS A 69 12.44 -14.43 0.68
N THR A 70 11.59 -13.78 1.46
CA THR A 70 11.75 -13.57 2.91
C THR A 70 10.83 -14.46 3.74
N LEU A 71 9.93 -15.20 3.08
CA LEU A 71 8.94 -16.05 3.71
C LEU A 71 9.40 -17.52 3.63
N ILE A 72 9.18 -18.25 4.72
CA ILE A 72 9.52 -19.68 4.86
C ILE A 72 8.22 -20.41 5.26
N PRO A 73 8.00 -21.66 4.83
CA PRO A 73 7.81 -22.17 3.46
C PRO A 73 6.60 -21.55 2.74
N GLU A 74 6.71 -21.40 1.42
CA GLU A 74 5.77 -20.67 0.54
C GLU A 74 4.31 -21.17 0.62
N TYR A 75 4.11 -22.48 0.82
CA TYR A 75 2.79 -23.11 0.88
C TYR A 75 1.97 -22.70 2.11
N LEU A 76 2.62 -22.25 3.18
CA LEU A 76 1.97 -21.85 4.43
C LEU A 76 1.62 -20.35 4.48
N VAL A 77 1.92 -19.61 3.41
CA VAL A 77 1.62 -18.18 3.32
C VAL A 77 0.29 -17.98 2.61
N GLU A 78 -0.59 -17.26 3.29
CA GLU A 78 -1.88 -16.84 2.75
C GLU A 78 -1.71 -15.98 1.50
N PRO A 79 -2.54 -16.15 0.45
CA PRO A 79 -2.39 -15.40 -0.79
C PRO A 79 -2.41 -13.87 -0.62
N TYR A 80 -3.14 -13.36 0.37
CA TYR A 80 -3.21 -11.92 0.67
C TYR A 80 -1.96 -11.38 1.37
N ASP A 81 -1.06 -12.24 1.82
CA ASP A 81 0.28 -11.90 2.33
C ASP A 81 1.38 -12.19 1.30
N ASN A 82 1.03 -12.71 0.12
CA ASN A 82 1.95 -13.08 -0.94
C ASN A 82 1.49 -12.50 -2.28
N MET A 83 1.92 -11.29 -2.59
CA MET A 83 1.51 -10.62 -3.83
C MET A 83 1.96 -11.34 -5.10
N ARG A 84 3.08 -12.07 -5.11
CA ARG A 84 3.48 -12.87 -6.27
C ARG A 84 2.46 -13.99 -6.53
N ARG A 85 2.09 -14.73 -5.48
CA ARG A 85 1.05 -15.76 -5.57
C ARG A 85 -0.29 -15.17 -5.97
N PHE A 86 -0.68 -14.02 -5.41
CA PHE A 86 -1.89 -13.31 -5.80
C PHE A 86 -1.91 -12.98 -7.31
N ILE A 87 -0.84 -12.39 -7.83
CA ILE A 87 -0.72 -12.04 -9.27
C ILE A 87 -0.75 -13.27 -10.16
N GLN A 88 -0.12 -14.37 -9.76
CA GLN A 88 -0.15 -15.62 -10.53
C GLN A 88 -1.57 -16.19 -10.65
N HIS A 89 -2.38 -16.09 -9.59
CA HIS A 89 -3.68 -16.75 -9.49
C HIS A 89 -4.88 -15.85 -9.79
N THR A 90 -4.71 -14.52 -9.81
CA THR A 90 -5.81 -13.62 -10.16
C THR A 90 -6.32 -13.90 -11.59
N ARG A 91 -7.64 -13.80 -11.76
CA ARG A 91 -8.32 -13.87 -13.06
C ARG A 91 -8.72 -12.50 -13.58
N GLU A 92 -8.52 -11.46 -12.78
CA GLU A 92 -8.76 -10.07 -13.14
C GLU A 92 -7.68 -9.57 -14.10
N THR A 93 -8.02 -8.54 -14.88
CA THR A 93 -7.05 -7.81 -15.68
C THR A 93 -6.03 -7.12 -14.77
N ILE A 94 -4.80 -6.99 -15.26
CA ILE A 94 -3.71 -6.30 -14.56
C ILE A 94 -3.29 -5.13 -15.42
N SER A 95 -3.25 -3.95 -14.83
CA SER A 95 -2.73 -2.75 -15.48
C SER A 95 -1.69 -2.09 -14.61
N VAL A 96 -0.82 -1.30 -15.22
CA VAL A 96 0.15 -0.45 -14.53
C VAL A 96 -0.10 1.01 -14.88
N ALA A 97 0.05 1.86 -13.89
CA ALA A 97 0.06 3.31 -14.01
C ALA A 97 1.35 3.88 -13.41
N ASN A 98 1.67 5.11 -13.81
CA ASN A 98 2.67 5.89 -13.11
C ASN A 98 2.26 6.12 -11.64
N CYS A 99 3.26 6.29 -10.77
CA CYS A 99 3.01 6.62 -9.37
C CYS A 99 2.79 8.12 -9.23
N VAL A 100 1.56 8.51 -8.90
CA VAL A 100 1.18 9.92 -8.65
C VAL A 100 2.08 10.60 -7.62
N CYS A 101 2.49 9.90 -6.57
CA CYS A 101 3.36 10.46 -5.54
C CYS A 101 4.79 10.73 -6.07
N LYS A 102 5.36 9.82 -6.88
CA LYS A 102 6.67 10.03 -7.49
C LYS A 102 6.63 11.21 -8.46
N GLN A 103 5.61 11.27 -9.32
CA GLN A 103 5.43 12.37 -10.27
C GLN A 103 5.26 13.71 -9.57
N GLY A 104 4.45 13.74 -8.50
CA GLY A 104 4.25 14.95 -7.71
C GLY A 104 5.56 15.50 -7.15
N GLU A 105 6.35 14.67 -6.46
CA GLU A 105 7.64 15.12 -5.92
C GLU A 105 8.63 15.53 -7.01
N ALA A 106 8.66 14.83 -8.15
CA ALA A 106 9.49 15.20 -9.29
C ALA A 106 9.14 16.57 -9.88
N LEU A 107 7.84 16.89 -9.99
CA LEU A 107 7.37 18.23 -10.41
C LEU A 107 7.81 19.35 -9.47
N LEU A 108 8.05 19.02 -8.19
CA LEU A 108 8.57 19.95 -7.19
C LEU A 108 10.10 19.93 -7.09
N GLY A 109 10.80 19.35 -8.07
CA GLY A 109 12.26 19.28 -8.10
C GLY A 109 12.87 18.25 -7.15
N LYS A 110 12.08 17.30 -6.65
CA LYS A 110 12.51 16.25 -5.70
C LYS A 110 12.23 14.85 -6.28
N PRO A 111 12.86 14.47 -7.40
CA PRO A 111 12.61 13.17 -8.00
C PRO A 111 12.93 12.03 -7.02
N CYS A 112 12.26 10.89 -7.24
CA CYS A 112 12.46 9.70 -6.43
C CYS A 112 13.93 9.25 -6.43
N THR A 113 14.51 9.08 -5.24
CA THR A 113 15.90 8.64 -5.07
C THR A 113 16.07 7.13 -5.07
N GLN A 114 14.96 6.37 -5.03
CA GLN A 114 14.99 4.91 -4.95
C GLN A 114 15.04 4.22 -6.33
N THR A 115 14.42 4.84 -7.34
CA THR A 115 14.31 4.36 -8.71
C THR A 115 13.89 5.52 -9.62
N ASP A 116 14.33 5.42 -10.88
CA ASP A 116 13.94 6.20 -12.05
C ASP A 116 12.60 5.74 -12.67
N THR A 117 12.06 4.58 -12.28
CA THR A 117 10.82 4.02 -12.82
C THR A 117 9.60 4.56 -12.09
N TYR A 118 8.65 5.11 -12.86
CA TYR A 118 7.39 5.65 -12.35
C TYR A 118 6.24 4.64 -12.44
N GLU A 119 6.26 3.72 -13.41
CA GLU A 119 5.26 2.66 -13.60
C GLU A 119 5.31 1.59 -12.51
N VAL A 120 4.84 1.97 -11.31
CA VAL A 120 4.92 1.15 -10.10
C VAL A 120 3.60 1.15 -9.31
N CYS A 121 2.52 1.63 -9.92
CA CYS A 121 1.16 1.54 -9.39
C CYS A 121 0.43 0.41 -10.12
N LEU A 122 0.33 -0.77 -9.50
CA LEU A 122 -0.36 -1.92 -10.08
C LEU A 122 -1.85 -1.84 -9.76
N LEU A 123 -2.68 -2.08 -10.76
CA LEU A 123 -4.12 -1.96 -10.72
C LEU A 123 -4.72 -3.32 -11.12
N ILE A 124 -5.70 -3.77 -10.34
CA ILE A 124 -6.32 -5.10 -10.51
C ILE A 124 -7.80 -4.92 -10.79
N GLY A 125 -8.26 -5.43 -11.92
CA GLY A 125 -9.62 -5.25 -12.41
C GLY A 125 -9.94 -3.79 -12.73
N SER A 126 -11.21 -3.41 -12.60
CA SER A 126 -11.69 -2.08 -13.02
C SER A 126 -11.49 -1.00 -11.94
N THR A 127 -10.44 -0.19 -12.09
CA THR A 127 -10.09 0.91 -11.17
C THR A 127 -10.40 2.31 -11.71
N GLY A 128 -10.78 2.39 -12.99
CA GLY A 128 -11.10 3.64 -13.69
C GLY A 128 -9.88 4.40 -14.24
N TYR A 129 -8.65 3.93 -14.03
CA TYR A 129 -7.44 4.55 -14.60
C TYR A 129 -7.35 4.32 -16.11
N ALA A 130 -7.50 3.07 -16.56
CA ALA A 130 -7.45 2.72 -17.98
C ALA A 130 -8.52 3.49 -18.78
N ALA A 131 -9.72 3.63 -18.22
CA ALA A 131 -10.81 4.43 -18.80
C ALA A 131 -10.52 5.95 -18.90
N ARG A 132 -9.45 6.43 -18.27
CA ARG A 132 -8.95 7.80 -18.36
C ARG A 132 -7.65 7.92 -19.18
N GLY A 133 -7.20 6.83 -19.79
CA GLY A 133 -5.91 6.78 -20.49
C GLY A 133 -4.70 6.91 -19.55
N ARG A 134 -4.85 6.55 -18.27
CA ARG A 134 -3.82 6.72 -17.22
C ARG A 134 -3.18 5.40 -16.78
N ALA A 135 -3.50 4.31 -17.45
CA ALA A 135 -2.93 3.01 -17.19
C ALA A 135 -2.91 2.19 -18.48
N ARG A 136 -1.93 1.31 -18.61
CA ARG A 136 -1.86 0.31 -19.68
C ARG A 136 -2.00 -1.09 -19.10
N GLU A 137 -2.67 -1.96 -19.84
CA GLU A 137 -2.75 -3.37 -19.49
C GLU A 137 -1.38 -4.04 -19.64
N ILE A 138 -1.07 -4.98 -18.75
CA ILE A 138 0.21 -5.70 -18.73
C ILE A 138 -0.01 -7.19 -18.50
N SER A 139 0.94 -8.00 -18.94
CA SER A 139 0.94 -9.44 -18.67
C SER A 139 1.27 -9.74 -17.20
N LYS A 140 0.91 -10.95 -16.74
CA LYS A 140 1.34 -11.45 -15.43
C LYS A 140 2.87 -11.48 -15.31
N ASP A 141 3.57 -11.86 -16.37
CA ASP A 141 5.03 -11.93 -16.37
C ASP A 141 5.67 -10.56 -16.24
N GLU A 142 5.14 -9.55 -16.94
CA GLU A 142 5.57 -8.17 -16.79
C GLU A 142 5.31 -7.64 -15.38
N CYS A 143 4.13 -7.93 -14.82
CA CYS A 143 3.81 -7.57 -13.44
C CYS A 143 4.80 -8.22 -12.44
N LEU A 144 5.17 -9.48 -12.64
CA LEU A 144 6.15 -10.19 -11.78
C LEU A 144 7.56 -9.60 -11.89
N LYS A 145 7.96 -9.11 -13.07
CA LYS A 145 9.22 -8.37 -13.29
C LYS A 145 9.21 -7.02 -12.54
N ILE A 146 8.08 -6.31 -12.53
CA ILE A 146 7.92 -5.08 -11.74
C ILE A 146 8.09 -5.38 -10.23
N LEU A 147 7.49 -6.47 -9.73
CA LEU A 147 7.67 -6.89 -8.32
C LEU A 147 9.13 -7.29 -8.00
N GLU A 148 9.86 -7.85 -8.96
CA GLU A 148 11.27 -8.17 -8.82
C GLU A 148 12.15 -6.91 -8.77
N MET A 149 11.94 -5.97 -9.67
CA MET A 149 12.60 -4.66 -9.63
C MET A 149 12.32 -3.96 -8.29
N ALA A 150 11.08 -4.02 -7.81
CA ALA A 150 10.72 -3.45 -6.50
C ALA A 150 11.51 -4.07 -5.36
N GLU A 151 11.66 -5.39 -5.35
CA GLU A 151 12.47 -6.10 -4.36
C GLU A 151 13.95 -5.69 -4.46
N GLU A 152 14.51 -5.65 -5.66
CA GLU A 152 15.90 -5.27 -5.90
C GLU A 152 16.19 -3.87 -5.37
N LYS A 153 15.38 -2.90 -5.80
CA LYS A 153 15.46 -1.49 -5.42
C LYS A 153 15.03 -1.22 -3.98
N GLY A 154 14.52 -2.21 -3.24
CA GLY A 154 14.19 -2.02 -1.83
C GLY A 154 12.90 -1.22 -1.58
N MET A 155 11.90 -1.41 -2.44
CA MET A 155 10.58 -0.79 -2.34
C MET A 155 9.58 -1.70 -1.62
N VAL A 156 8.62 -1.10 -0.92
CA VAL A 156 7.60 -1.79 -0.12
C VAL A 156 6.37 -2.10 -0.99
N LEU A 157 5.88 -3.34 -0.93
CA LEU A 157 4.62 -3.72 -1.55
C LEU A 157 3.46 -3.37 -0.61
N GLN A 158 2.57 -2.49 -1.06
CA GLN A 158 1.43 -1.98 -0.30
C GLN A 158 0.10 -2.24 -1.03
N PRO A 159 -0.42 -3.49 -1.01
CA PRO A 159 -1.77 -3.75 -1.46
C PRO A 159 -2.83 -3.02 -0.61
N GLY A 160 -3.98 -2.73 -1.21
CA GLY A 160 -5.18 -2.40 -0.46
C GLY A 160 -5.50 -3.49 0.57
N ASN A 161 -6.02 -3.12 1.75
CA ASN A 161 -6.28 -4.08 2.83
C ASN A 161 -7.54 -4.93 2.57
N SER A 162 -7.48 -5.81 1.58
CA SER A 162 -8.53 -6.78 1.25
C SER A 162 -7.91 -8.07 0.68
N ARG A 163 -8.70 -9.15 0.64
CA ARG A 163 -8.29 -10.43 0.02
C ARG A 163 -8.22 -10.33 -1.52
N LYS A 164 -8.96 -9.38 -2.10
CA LYS A 164 -8.97 -9.05 -3.53
C LYS A 164 -8.62 -7.57 -3.71
N PRO A 165 -7.35 -7.18 -3.48
CA PRO A 165 -6.95 -5.79 -3.59
C PRO A 165 -7.16 -5.26 -5.02
N ALA A 166 -7.77 -4.08 -5.15
CA ALA A 166 -7.92 -3.39 -6.43
C ALA A 166 -6.61 -2.68 -6.87
N CYS A 167 -5.64 -2.55 -5.97
CA CYS A 167 -4.34 -1.97 -6.25
C CYS A 167 -3.23 -2.59 -5.41
N ILE A 168 -2.00 -2.54 -5.93
CA ILE A 168 -0.76 -2.82 -5.21
C ILE A 168 0.18 -1.64 -5.48
N CYS A 169 0.29 -0.74 -4.50
CA CYS A 169 1.22 0.37 -4.58
C CYS A 169 2.63 -0.12 -4.25
N ILE A 170 3.61 0.21 -5.08
CA ILE A 170 5.02 -0.11 -4.82
C ILE A 170 5.72 1.17 -4.37
N CYS A 171 5.91 1.27 -3.07
CA CYS A 171 6.21 2.53 -2.40
C CYS A 171 7.65 2.59 -1.88
N CYS A 172 8.18 3.80 -1.77
CA CYS A 172 9.47 4.08 -1.15
C CYS A 172 9.34 5.24 -0.16
N GLY A 173 10.20 5.27 0.85
CA GLY A 173 10.18 6.24 1.94
C GLY A 173 10.62 7.65 1.54
N CYS A 174 11.04 7.87 0.29
CA CYS A 174 11.47 9.18 -0.19
C CYS A 174 10.32 10.05 -0.74
N CYS A 175 9.25 9.46 -1.28
CA CYS A 175 8.20 10.21 -1.99
C CYS A 175 6.77 9.71 -1.72
N CYS A 176 6.57 8.50 -1.18
CA CYS A 176 5.23 7.99 -0.94
C CYS A 176 4.56 8.76 0.20
N GLY A 177 3.47 9.47 -0.08
CA GLY A 177 2.72 10.24 0.91
C GLY A 177 2.29 9.43 2.13
N VAL A 178 1.97 8.14 1.96
CA VAL A 178 1.63 7.24 3.08
C VAL A 178 2.85 6.92 3.94
N LEU A 179 3.95 6.47 3.33
CA LEU A 179 5.14 6.08 4.10
C LEU A 179 5.81 7.29 4.76
N THR A 180 5.94 8.41 4.05
CA THR A 180 6.55 9.64 4.61
C THR A 180 5.70 10.20 5.75
N THR A 181 4.37 10.14 5.65
CA THR A 181 3.47 10.57 6.74
C THR A 181 3.50 9.60 7.91
N ALA A 182 3.45 8.29 7.66
CA ALA A 182 3.52 7.28 8.71
C ALA A 182 4.83 7.41 9.49
N LYS A 183 5.96 7.56 8.81
CA LYS A 183 7.30 7.62 9.41
C LYS A 183 7.49 8.71 10.47
N LYS A 184 6.71 9.80 10.39
CA LYS A 184 6.67 10.89 11.38
C LYS A 184 6.02 10.50 12.71
N GLN A 185 5.28 9.39 12.74
CA GLN A 185 4.57 8.92 13.92
C GLN A 185 5.51 8.11 14.83
N PRO A 186 5.28 8.09 16.16
CA PRO A 186 6.13 7.34 17.09
C PRO A 186 6.01 5.83 16.90
N ARG A 187 4.83 5.33 16.50
CA ARG A 187 4.53 3.88 16.38
C ARG A 187 3.88 3.56 15.02
N PRO A 188 4.58 3.76 13.89
CA PRO A 188 3.95 3.70 12.58
C PRO A 188 3.48 2.32 12.17
N ALA A 189 4.02 1.23 12.76
CA ALA A 189 3.59 -0.13 12.47
C ALA A 189 2.10 -0.37 12.74
N ARG A 190 1.47 0.42 13.61
CA ARG A 190 0.03 0.32 13.94
C ARG A 190 -0.88 0.69 12.77
N PHE A 191 -0.37 1.42 11.79
CA PHE A 191 -1.14 1.94 10.66
C PHE A 191 -1.12 1.04 9.43
N PHE A 192 -0.38 -0.06 9.49
CA PHE A 192 -0.28 -1.01 8.40
C PHE A 192 -0.81 -2.35 8.85
N ALA A 193 -1.77 -2.90 8.10
CA ALA A 193 -2.13 -4.29 8.28
C ALA A 193 -0.95 -5.16 7.84
N THR A 194 -0.47 -6.05 8.70
CA THR A 194 0.58 -7.02 8.39
C THR A 194 0.56 -8.16 9.40
N ASN A 195 0.73 -9.39 8.92
CA ASN A 195 0.82 -10.59 9.74
C ASN A 195 2.27 -10.94 10.13
N TYR A 196 3.24 -10.10 9.78
CA TYR A 196 4.65 -10.39 9.96
C TYR A 196 5.38 -9.24 10.65
N TYR A 197 6.50 -9.55 11.27
CA TYR A 197 7.50 -8.58 11.71
C TYR A 197 8.90 -9.15 11.44
N ALA A 198 9.90 -8.29 11.31
CA ALA A 198 11.28 -8.74 11.14
C ALA A 198 11.93 -9.07 12.49
N ARG A 199 12.82 -10.05 12.49
CA ARG A 199 13.76 -10.35 13.58
C ARG A 199 15.16 -10.48 12.97
N ILE A 200 16.15 -9.96 13.67
CA ILE A 200 17.57 -10.17 13.35
C ILE A 200 18.16 -11.07 14.43
N ASP A 201 18.85 -12.11 14.01
CA ASP A 201 19.57 -13.04 14.88
C ASP A 201 20.98 -12.54 15.14
N ALA A 202 21.29 -12.21 16.40
CA ALA A 202 22.57 -11.58 16.74
C ALA A 202 23.76 -12.51 16.43
N GLU A 203 23.62 -13.80 16.71
CA GLU A 203 24.69 -14.80 16.52
C GLU A 203 25.12 -14.96 15.05
N SER A 204 24.19 -14.81 14.10
CA SER A 204 24.48 -14.88 12.67
C SER A 204 24.74 -13.50 12.05
N CYS A 205 24.56 -12.42 12.82
CA CYS A 205 24.66 -11.07 12.28
C CYS A 205 26.13 -10.65 12.14
N THR A 206 26.51 -10.21 10.95
CA THR A 206 27.88 -9.74 10.66
C THR A 206 28.04 -8.23 10.82
N GLY A 207 27.02 -7.50 11.27
CA GLY A 207 27.10 -6.04 11.43
C GLY A 207 27.16 -5.23 10.13
N CYS A 208 26.89 -5.80 8.96
CA CYS A 208 27.13 -5.14 7.66
C CYS A 208 26.23 -3.94 7.32
N GLY A 209 25.15 -3.70 8.06
CA GLY A 209 24.28 -2.52 7.92
C GLY A 209 23.40 -2.47 6.66
N VAL A 210 23.41 -3.49 5.79
CA VAL A 210 22.56 -3.54 4.58
C VAL A 210 21.07 -3.44 4.93
N CYS A 211 20.64 -4.07 6.03
CA CYS A 211 19.27 -4.02 6.51
C CYS A 211 18.82 -2.60 6.91
N VAL A 212 19.72 -1.79 7.48
CA VAL A 212 19.44 -0.39 7.85
C VAL A 212 19.14 0.43 6.59
N LYS A 213 20.01 0.35 5.57
CA LYS A 213 19.86 1.09 4.31
C LYS A 213 18.57 0.77 3.55
N ARG A 214 18.05 -0.45 3.71
CA ARG A 214 16.84 -0.93 3.01
C ARG A 214 15.54 -0.70 3.78
N CYS A 215 15.62 -0.28 5.04
CA CYS A 215 14.44 -0.11 5.87
C CYS A 215 13.78 1.25 5.61
N GLN A 216 12.65 1.25 4.91
CA GLN A 216 11.90 2.47 4.58
C GLN A 216 11.23 3.13 5.80
N MET A 217 11.23 2.46 6.97
CA MET A 217 10.59 2.90 8.21
C MET A 217 11.57 3.12 9.37
N GLU A 218 12.89 3.04 9.12
CA GLU A 218 13.93 3.18 10.16
C GLU A 218 13.67 2.27 11.37
N ALA A 219 13.23 1.04 11.11
CA ALA A 219 12.91 0.06 12.14
C ALA A 219 14.12 -0.78 12.57
N ILE A 220 15.29 -0.56 11.99
CA ILE A 220 16.52 -1.31 12.32
C ILE A 220 17.43 -0.38 13.09
N VAL A 221 17.78 -0.76 14.32
CA VAL A 221 18.58 0.04 15.24
C VAL A 221 19.83 -0.72 15.65
N ALA A 222 20.93 0.00 15.89
CA ALA A 222 22.19 -0.58 16.33
C ALA A 222 22.03 -1.28 17.69
N ASP A 223 22.72 -2.42 17.84
CA ASP A 223 22.76 -3.21 19.07
C ASP A 223 24.16 -3.84 19.21
N GLY A 224 25.08 -3.08 19.79
CA GLY A 224 26.50 -3.40 19.81
C GLY A 224 27.09 -3.48 18.40
N GLN A 225 27.70 -4.62 18.06
CA GLN A 225 28.21 -4.91 16.72
C GLN A 225 27.13 -5.46 15.76
N THR A 226 25.91 -5.63 16.25
CA THR A 226 24.78 -6.21 15.51
C THR A 226 23.64 -5.20 15.38
N PHE A 227 22.47 -5.67 14.93
CA PHE A 227 21.28 -4.85 14.80
C PHE A 227 20.09 -5.56 15.41
N ARG A 228 19.17 -4.78 15.98
CA ARG A 228 17.85 -5.24 16.43
C ARG A 228 16.73 -4.52 15.70
N VAL A 229 15.53 -5.08 15.77
CA VAL A 229 14.33 -4.52 15.12
C VAL A 229 13.46 -3.80 16.15
N ASP A 230 13.17 -2.53 15.90
CA ASP A 230 12.10 -1.80 16.58
C ASP A 230 10.74 -2.25 16.02
N ARG A 231 9.99 -2.97 16.86
CA ARG A 231 8.68 -3.54 16.50
C ARG A 231 7.60 -2.48 16.33
N ASP A 232 7.73 -1.31 16.95
CA ASP A 232 6.77 -0.22 16.79
C ASP A 232 6.91 0.49 15.44
N ARG A 233 8.07 0.33 14.80
CA ARG A 233 8.36 0.86 13.46
C ARG A 233 8.28 -0.18 12.35
N CYS A 234 8.46 -1.47 12.67
CA CYS A 234 8.50 -2.54 11.69
C CYS A 234 7.12 -2.84 11.08
N ILE A 235 6.97 -2.54 9.78
CA ILE A 235 5.76 -2.85 9.00
C ILE A 235 5.76 -4.27 8.37
N GLY A 236 6.77 -5.09 8.65
CA GLY A 236 6.82 -6.48 8.19
C GLY A 236 7.05 -6.69 6.69
N CYS A 237 7.64 -5.72 5.97
CA CYS A 237 7.85 -5.82 4.51
C CYS A 237 8.93 -6.82 4.07
N GLY A 238 9.80 -7.27 4.98
CA GLY A 238 10.85 -8.26 4.71
C GLY A 238 12.08 -7.73 3.98
N LEU A 239 12.14 -6.45 3.57
CA LEU A 239 13.26 -5.90 2.79
C LEU A 239 14.65 -6.07 3.43
N CYS A 240 14.72 -6.14 4.76
CA CYS A 240 15.94 -6.41 5.52
C CYS A 240 16.45 -7.85 5.32
N ALA A 241 15.55 -8.81 5.08
CA ALA A 241 15.87 -10.21 4.86
C ALA A 241 16.28 -10.50 3.42
N THR A 242 15.71 -9.79 2.41
CA THR A 242 15.96 -10.10 0.99
C THR A 242 17.42 -10.02 0.55
N ARG A 243 18.24 -9.23 1.26
CA ARG A 243 19.68 -9.04 0.96
C ARG A 243 20.58 -9.41 2.14
N CYS A 244 20.07 -10.11 3.15
CA CYS A 244 20.88 -10.56 4.29
C CYS A 244 21.63 -11.85 3.91
N LYS A 245 22.88 -11.70 3.43
CA LYS A 245 23.74 -12.84 3.05
C LYS A 245 23.88 -13.91 4.16
N PRO A 246 24.15 -13.57 5.44
CA PRO A 246 24.25 -14.59 6.49
C PRO A 246 22.89 -15.11 6.97
N ARG A 247 21.77 -14.65 6.37
CA ARG A 247 20.40 -15.03 6.76
C ARG A 247 20.03 -14.73 8.22
N ALA A 248 20.74 -13.77 8.85
CA ALA A 248 20.44 -13.29 10.19
C ALA A 248 19.07 -12.59 10.28
N ALA A 249 18.65 -11.88 9.23
CA ALA A 249 17.34 -11.22 9.18
C ALA A 249 16.27 -12.15 8.58
N ARG A 250 15.16 -12.34 9.31
CA ARG A 250 14.02 -13.18 8.89
C ARG A 250 12.68 -12.54 9.26
N LEU A 251 11.62 -12.91 8.55
CA LEU A 251 10.26 -12.56 8.97
C LEU A 251 9.71 -13.62 9.93
N ILE A 252 9.09 -13.14 10.99
CA ILE A 252 8.38 -13.93 11.97
C ILE A 252 6.89 -13.64 11.82
N ARG A 253 6.10 -14.70 11.70
CA ARG A 253 4.63 -14.62 11.67
C ARG A 253 4.14 -14.22 13.06
N LYS A 254 3.19 -13.29 13.14
CA LYS A 254 2.55 -12.89 14.40
C LYS A 254 1.61 -13.99 14.89
N ASP A 255 1.47 -14.11 16.21
CA ASP A 255 0.52 -15.06 16.81
C ASP A 255 -0.93 -14.69 16.47
N LYS A 256 -1.24 -13.39 16.57
CA LYS A 256 -2.53 -12.84 16.15
C LYS A 256 -2.51 -12.53 14.66
N ILE A 257 -3.21 -13.37 13.89
CA ILE A 257 -3.40 -13.20 12.45
C ILE A 257 -4.62 -12.33 12.18
N THR A 258 -4.44 -11.34 11.31
CA THR A 258 -5.53 -10.51 10.79
C THR A 258 -5.86 -10.96 9.37
N VAL A 259 -7.09 -11.43 9.19
CA VAL A 259 -7.66 -11.72 7.87
C VAL A 259 -8.29 -10.45 7.32
N PRO A 260 -7.87 -9.97 6.14
CA PRO A 260 -8.43 -8.75 5.57
C PRO A 260 -9.86 -8.98 5.05
N PRO A 261 -10.69 -7.91 4.93
CA PRO A 261 -12.00 -7.96 4.28
C PRO A 261 -11.95 -8.58 2.88
N MET A 262 -13.09 -9.09 2.39
CA MET A 262 -13.15 -9.79 1.10
C MET A 262 -12.71 -8.92 -0.09
N ASN A 263 -13.12 -7.66 -0.11
CA ASN A 263 -12.85 -6.70 -1.17
C ASN A 263 -12.83 -5.26 -0.59
N THR A 264 -12.52 -4.29 -1.45
CA THR A 264 -12.43 -2.87 -1.12
C THR A 264 -13.74 -2.30 -0.59
N GLU A 265 -14.89 -2.71 -1.12
CA GLU A 265 -16.21 -2.27 -0.67
C GLU A 265 -16.45 -2.69 0.79
N MET A 266 -16.18 -3.95 1.12
CA MET A 266 -16.32 -4.47 2.48
C MET A 266 -15.34 -3.82 3.47
N LEU A 267 -14.13 -3.47 3.00
CA LEU A 267 -13.17 -2.70 3.79
C LEU A 267 -13.76 -1.33 4.17
N TYR A 268 -14.23 -0.56 3.19
CA TYR A 268 -14.80 0.76 3.47
C TYR A 268 -16.09 0.69 4.29
N LEU A 269 -16.95 -0.29 4.06
CA LEU A 269 -18.12 -0.53 4.91
C LEU A 269 -17.73 -0.82 6.36
N SER A 270 -16.67 -1.61 6.58
CA SER A 270 -16.17 -1.92 7.92
C SER A 270 -15.61 -0.66 8.62
N ILE A 271 -14.86 0.17 7.91
CA ILE A 271 -14.35 1.47 8.41
C ILE A 271 -15.51 2.40 8.77
N LEU A 272 -16.53 2.49 7.91
CA LEU A 272 -17.73 3.29 8.17
C LEU A 272 -18.51 2.78 9.38
N MET A 273 -18.66 1.46 9.53
CA MET A 273 -19.31 0.83 10.69
C MET A 273 -18.61 1.13 12.01
N GLU A 274 -17.27 1.09 12.00
CA GLU A 274 -16.48 1.45 13.18
C GLU A 274 -16.69 2.92 13.57
N ARG A 275 -16.63 3.82 12.59
CA ARG A 275 -16.69 5.27 12.82
C ARG A 275 -18.08 5.79 13.16
N ALA A 276 -19.11 5.30 12.47
CA ALA A 276 -20.49 5.75 12.66
C ALA A 276 -21.17 5.07 13.86
N GLY A 277 -20.66 3.92 14.29
CA GLY A 277 -21.28 3.07 15.30
C GLY A 277 -22.42 2.22 14.73
N ARG A 278 -22.62 1.01 15.28
CA ARG A 278 -23.56 -0.01 14.77
C ARG A 278 -24.99 0.52 14.58
N LYS A 279 -25.51 1.31 15.53
CA LYS A 279 -26.89 1.86 15.47
C LYS A 279 -27.09 2.80 14.28
N LYS A 280 -26.15 3.72 14.05
CA LYS A 280 -26.23 4.68 12.92
C LYS A 280 -26.09 3.96 11.58
N MET A 281 -25.29 2.88 11.54
CA MET A 281 -25.17 2.06 10.33
C MET A 281 -26.42 1.24 9.99
N ILE A 282 -27.13 0.71 10.97
CA ILE A 282 -28.42 0.03 10.70
C ILE A 282 -29.40 1.00 10.06
N VAL A 283 -29.49 2.23 10.58
CA VAL A 283 -30.32 3.30 9.99
C VAL A 283 -29.86 3.65 8.57
N ASN A 284 -28.56 3.78 8.35
CA ASN A 284 -27.98 4.08 7.03
C ASN A 284 -28.20 2.95 6.01
N MET A 285 -28.09 1.69 6.43
CA MET A 285 -28.39 0.53 5.57
C MET A 285 -29.88 0.47 5.23
N LEU A 286 -30.77 0.75 6.20
CA LEU A 286 -32.21 0.86 5.94
C LEU A 286 -32.49 1.98 4.93
N LYS A 287 -31.88 3.17 5.09
CA LYS A 287 -32.00 4.26 4.10
C LYS A 287 -31.58 3.81 2.70
N LEU A 288 -30.42 3.16 2.57
CA LEU A 288 -29.92 2.64 1.30
C LEU A 288 -30.86 1.59 0.68
N LEU A 289 -31.40 0.67 1.47
CA LEU A 289 -32.38 -0.33 1.03
C LEU A 289 -33.66 0.32 0.51
N PHE A 290 -34.07 1.44 1.10
CA PHE A 290 -35.21 2.25 0.66
C PHE A 290 -34.85 3.32 -0.37
N GLY A 291 -33.66 3.27 -0.98
CA GLY A 291 -33.23 4.21 -2.02
C GLY A 291 -33.04 5.65 -1.54
N LYS A 292 -33.00 5.89 -0.23
CA LYS A 292 -32.77 7.21 0.36
C LYS A 292 -31.26 7.47 0.48
N PRO A 293 -30.81 8.72 0.22
CA PRO A 293 -29.42 9.09 0.43
C PRO A 293 -29.02 8.94 1.91
N LEU A 294 -27.74 8.63 2.13
CA LEU A 294 -27.12 8.42 3.45
C LEU A 294 -27.19 9.68 4.33
#